data_AF-A0A6H1JZQ6-F1
#
_entry.id   AF-A0A6H1JZQ6-F1
#
_cell.length_a   1.000
_cell.length_b   1.000
_cell.length_c   1.000
_cell.angle_alpha   90.00
_cell.angle_beta   90.00
_cell.angle_gamma   90.00
#
_symmetry.space_group_name_H-M   'P 1'
#
loop_
_entity.id
_entity.type
_entity.pdbx_description
1 polymer ?
#
loop_
_entity_poly.entity_id
_entity_poly.type
_entity_poly.pdbx_seq_one_letter_code
_entity_poly.pdbx_strand_id
1 'polypeptide(L)'
;MKIDLTETTSSKINKALVEGRRAVGTPTSGMVLTLVIVTDEENAYDALKAANEASREHPSRTLVVIKRVSRSPRDRAKARLDAEVRVGTEAGTGETVLLRLYGEVIDHAQSVVLPLLLPDAPVVVWWAVNAPAAPAQDPLGALAQRRVTDAYADEQPIHELSARAETYVPGDTDLSWTRITPWRSMLAAALDQAPCTVTSAEVTGEEFNPSCELLAMWLADRLNVPVTRKVSDGPGLTAVRMESSIGAIVLDRPDGSLATLSMHGQPDRAVALKRRETAELLAEELRRLDPDEIYARALKFGVDRLGHGNGEQPADGQQPAAGEKAADGSDPARPAAKKAAKKAAAK
;
A
#
# COMPACT_ATOMS: atom_id res chain seq x y z
N MET A 1 -24.35 20.89 10.01
CA MET A 1 -23.85 22.28 10.08
C MET A 1 -22.46 22.34 9.48
N LYS A 2 -22.16 23.40 8.72
CA LYS A 2 -20.87 23.65 8.08
C LYS A 2 -20.32 25.03 8.49
N ILE A 3 -19.02 25.13 8.81
CA ILE A 3 -18.32 26.37 9.15
C ILE A 3 -17.06 26.46 8.28
N ASP A 4 -16.98 27.50 7.46
CA ASP A 4 -15.79 27.80 6.65
C ASP A 4 -14.85 28.78 7.39
N LEU A 5 -13.56 28.48 7.38
CA LEU A 5 -12.50 29.25 8.06
C LEU A 5 -11.38 29.54 7.06
N THR A 6 -11.21 30.81 6.70
CA THR A 6 -10.12 31.27 5.81
C THR A 6 -8.96 31.81 6.64
N GLU A 7 -7.71 31.56 6.21
CA GLU A 7 -6.49 32.02 6.90
C GLU A 7 -6.52 31.77 8.41
N THR A 8 -6.70 30.50 8.74
CA THR A 8 -7.03 30.03 10.08
C THR A 8 -5.85 29.35 10.78
N THR A 9 -6.11 28.86 11.99
CA THR A 9 -5.16 28.08 12.82
C THR A 9 -5.88 26.88 13.42
N SER A 10 -5.15 25.84 13.80
CA SER A 10 -5.75 24.67 14.46
C SER A 10 -6.53 25.00 15.73
N SER A 11 -6.13 26.06 16.47
CA SER A 11 -6.87 26.55 17.64
C SER A 11 -8.26 27.08 17.26
N LYS A 12 -8.35 27.89 16.19
CA LYS A 12 -9.64 28.38 15.67
C LYS A 12 -10.51 27.23 15.13
N ILE A 13 -9.91 26.22 14.51
CA ILE A 13 -10.62 25.02 14.04
C ILE A 13 -11.20 24.23 15.21
N ASN A 14 -10.41 23.98 16.27
CA ASN A 14 -10.88 23.32 17.49
C ASN A 14 -12.03 24.10 18.14
N LYS A 15 -11.94 25.43 18.18
CA LYS A 15 -13.03 26.28 18.66
C LYS A 15 -14.31 26.08 17.84
N ALA A 16 -14.20 26.05 16.51
CA ALA A 16 -15.34 25.80 15.61
C ALA A 16 -15.95 24.40 15.79
N LEU A 17 -15.15 23.36 16.05
CA LEU A 17 -15.64 22.01 16.38
C LEU A 17 -16.46 22.02 17.69
N VAL A 18 -15.96 22.71 18.73
CA VAL A 18 -16.67 22.84 20.02
C VAL A 18 -17.98 23.62 19.86
N GLU A 19 -17.96 24.74 19.13
CA GLU A 19 -19.14 25.52 18.83
C GLU A 19 -20.17 24.71 18.03
N GLY A 20 -19.71 23.92 17.05
CA GLY A 20 -20.58 23.09 16.25
C GLY A 20 -21.25 21.96 17.01
N ARG A 21 -20.54 21.29 17.91
CA ARG A 21 -21.16 20.29 18.80
C ARG A 21 -22.25 20.90 19.68
N ARG A 22 -21.99 22.09 20.24
CA ARG A 22 -22.98 22.82 21.04
C ARG A 22 -24.22 23.16 20.21
N ALA A 23 -24.04 23.63 18.99
CA ALA A 23 -25.15 23.98 18.09
C ALA A 23 -26.01 22.78 17.68
N VAL A 24 -25.40 21.59 17.52
CA VAL A 24 -26.09 20.34 17.16
C VAL A 24 -26.72 19.64 18.38
N GLY A 25 -26.40 20.08 19.59
CA GLY A 25 -26.95 19.51 20.83
C GLY A 25 -26.32 18.17 21.23
N THR A 26 -25.15 17.82 20.67
CA THR A 26 -24.42 16.58 20.95
C THR A 26 -23.09 16.89 21.67
N PRO A 27 -23.08 16.93 23.02
CA PRO A 27 -21.89 17.35 23.78
C PRO A 27 -20.76 16.32 23.74
N THR A 28 -21.08 15.03 23.62
CA THR A 28 -20.12 13.92 23.61
C THR A 28 -20.02 13.32 22.22
N SER A 29 -18.80 13.06 21.76
CA SER A 29 -18.57 12.37 20.49
C SER A 29 -18.25 10.91 20.73
N GLY A 30 -19.06 9.99 20.20
CA GLY A 30 -18.86 8.54 20.28
C GLY A 30 -17.85 8.00 19.26
N MET A 31 -16.85 8.81 18.90
CA MET A 31 -15.85 8.46 17.89
C MET A 31 -14.83 7.49 18.48
N VAL A 32 -14.49 6.44 17.73
CA VAL A 32 -13.58 5.38 18.15
C VAL A 32 -12.16 5.56 17.61
N LEU A 33 -11.95 6.46 16.64
CA LEU A 33 -10.65 6.75 16.04
C LEU A 33 -10.61 8.14 15.40
N THR A 34 -9.40 8.62 15.10
CA THR A 34 -9.16 9.74 14.17
C THR A 34 -8.65 9.17 12.84
N LEU A 35 -9.35 9.42 11.74
CA LEU A 35 -8.93 9.07 10.39
C LEU A 35 -8.35 10.33 9.72
N VAL A 36 -7.05 10.32 9.46
CA VAL A 36 -6.35 11.37 8.73
C VAL A 36 -6.21 10.92 7.27
N ILE A 37 -6.83 11.65 6.35
CA ILE A 37 -6.76 11.38 4.91
C ILE A 37 -5.78 12.37 4.30
N VAL A 38 -4.76 11.89 3.61
CA VAL A 38 -3.78 12.72 2.91
C VAL A 38 -4.02 12.61 1.41
N THR A 39 -4.23 13.74 0.76
CA THR A 39 -4.62 13.79 -0.67
C THR A 39 -4.31 15.16 -1.29
N ASP A 40 -4.46 15.26 -2.60
CA ASP A 40 -4.58 16.52 -3.34
C ASP A 40 -6.06 16.94 -3.48
N GLU A 41 -6.31 18.11 -4.11
CA GLU A 41 -7.67 18.64 -4.29
C GLU A 41 -8.47 17.82 -5.31
N GLU A 42 -7.82 17.18 -6.28
CA GLU A 42 -8.49 16.43 -7.35
C GLU A 42 -9.14 15.15 -6.78
N ASN A 43 -8.45 14.46 -5.87
CA ASN A 43 -8.89 13.21 -5.28
C ASN A 43 -9.66 13.39 -3.95
N ALA A 44 -9.73 14.63 -3.42
CA ALA A 44 -10.32 14.91 -2.10
C ALA A 44 -11.79 14.51 -1.98
N TYR A 45 -12.58 14.67 -3.06
CA TYR A 45 -13.99 14.34 -3.04
C TYR A 45 -14.22 12.83 -2.87
N ASP A 46 -13.55 12.01 -3.69
CA ASP A 46 -13.72 10.56 -3.66
C ASP A 46 -13.14 9.94 -2.39
N ALA A 47 -12.00 10.45 -1.92
CA ALA A 47 -11.41 10.02 -0.65
C ALA A 47 -12.34 10.32 0.54
N LEU A 48 -12.92 11.53 0.58
CA LEU A 48 -13.88 11.89 1.63
C LEU A 48 -15.17 11.07 1.54
N LYS A 49 -15.67 10.79 0.33
CA LYS A 49 -16.83 9.93 0.12
C LYS A 49 -16.57 8.52 0.67
N ALA A 50 -15.44 7.90 0.32
CA ALA A 50 -15.07 6.58 0.79
C ALA A 50 -14.94 6.52 2.33
N ALA A 51 -14.32 7.54 2.93
CA ALA A 51 -14.19 7.63 4.38
C ALA A 51 -15.54 7.82 5.09
N ASN A 52 -16.43 8.65 4.56
CA ASN A 52 -17.78 8.82 5.11
C ASN A 52 -18.58 7.51 5.06
N GLU A 53 -18.43 6.71 4.01
CA GLU A 53 -19.08 5.39 3.93
C GLU A 53 -18.49 4.40 4.94
N ALA A 54 -17.15 4.33 5.05
CA ALA A 54 -16.47 3.51 6.05
C ALA A 54 -16.80 3.91 7.50
N SER A 55 -17.03 5.21 7.74
CA SER A 55 -17.37 5.74 9.06
C SER A 55 -18.71 5.23 9.62
N ARG A 56 -19.56 4.62 8.78
CA ARG A 56 -20.80 3.95 9.23
C ARG A 56 -20.51 2.74 10.10
N GLU A 57 -19.47 1.98 9.77
CA GLU A 57 -18.98 0.86 10.58
C GLU A 57 -18.04 1.35 11.69
N HIS A 58 -17.29 2.43 11.43
CA HIS A 58 -16.25 2.94 12.33
C HIS A 58 -16.40 4.46 12.58
N PRO A 59 -17.30 4.88 13.51
CA PRO A 59 -17.49 6.30 13.82
C PRO A 59 -16.18 6.99 14.16
N SER A 60 -15.81 8.02 13.40
CA SER A 60 -14.46 8.60 13.45
C SER A 60 -14.47 10.11 13.31
N ARG A 61 -13.41 10.75 13.84
CA ARG A 61 -13.07 12.11 13.44
C ARG A 61 -12.27 12.03 12.14
N THR A 62 -12.80 12.60 11.07
CA THR A 62 -12.13 12.62 9.77
C THR A 62 -11.41 13.95 9.58
N LEU A 63 -10.08 13.91 9.42
CA LEU A 63 -9.25 15.06 9.10
C LEU A 63 -8.72 14.88 7.67
N VAL A 64 -9.26 15.63 6.71
CA VAL A 64 -8.82 15.56 5.31
C VAL A 64 -7.74 16.62 5.07
N VAL A 65 -6.49 16.20 4.96
CA VAL A 65 -5.33 17.04 4.66
C VAL A 65 -5.16 17.12 3.14
N ILE A 66 -5.59 18.25 2.57
CA ILE A 66 -5.51 18.56 1.14
C ILE A 66 -4.26 19.42 0.90
N LYS A 67 -3.23 18.83 0.29
CA LYS A 67 -1.98 19.53 -0.05
C LYS A 67 -2.14 20.25 -1.39
N ARG A 68 -2.19 21.58 -1.38
CA ARG A 68 -2.30 22.39 -2.62
C ARG A 68 -0.94 22.94 -3.03
N VAL A 69 -0.16 22.08 -3.70
CA VAL A 69 1.19 22.44 -4.17
C VAL A 69 1.09 23.50 -5.28
N SER A 70 1.68 24.67 -5.05
CA SER A 70 1.75 25.74 -6.06
C SER A 70 2.97 25.58 -6.97
N ARG A 71 2.81 25.95 -8.25
CA ARG A 71 3.90 25.98 -9.25
C ARG A 71 4.80 27.22 -9.11
N SER A 72 4.32 28.27 -8.43
CA SER A 72 5.04 29.54 -8.25
C SER A 72 5.90 29.50 -6.99
N PRO A 73 7.22 29.80 -7.06
CA PRO A 73 8.08 29.88 -5.87
C PRO A 73 7.56 30.86 -4.81
N ARG A 74 7.00 32.00 -5.25
CA ARG A 74 6.46 33.02 -4.36
C ARG A 74 5.27 32.52 -3.54
N ASP A 75 4.42 31.70 -4.15
CA ASP A 75 3.24 31.18 -3.46
C ASP A 75 3.56 29.91 -2.66
N ARG A 76 4.65 29.21 -2.99
CA ARG A 76 5.22 28.17 -2.12
C ARG A 76 5.76 28.72 -0.79
N ALA A 77 6.24 29.96 -0.77
CA ALA A 77 6.72 30.61 0.46
C ALA A 77 5.60 31.18 1.35
N LYS A 78 4.35 31.23 0.89
CA LYS A 78 3.24 31.82 1.65
C LYS A 78 2.48 30.74 2.41
N ALA A 79 2.79 30.62 3.70
CA ALA A 79 2.06 29.78 4.62
C ALA A 79 0.59 30.23 4.73
N ARG A 80 -0.35 29.34 4.35
CA ARG A 80 -1.78 29.55 4.57
C ARG A 80 -2.48 28.22 4.86
N LEU A 81 -3.43 28.28 5.78
CA LEU A 81 -4.33 27.20 6.11
C LEU A 81 -5.76 27.72 5.98
N ASP A 82 -6.56 27.05 5.16
CA ASP A 82 -8.02 27.18 5.19
C ASP A 82 -8.62 25.89 5.72
N ALA A 83 -9.78 25.98 6.36
CA ALA A 83 -10.48 24.82 6.85
C ALA A 83 -11.99 24.91 6.64
N GLU A 84 -12.61 23.75 6.50
CA GLU A 84 -14.05 23.59 6.51
C GLU A 84 -14.39 22.55 7.58
N VAL A 85 -15.16 22.98 8.59
CA VAL A 85 -15.60 22.14 9.69
C VAL A 85 -17.04 21.73 9.45
N ARG A 86 -17.28 20.42 9.40
CA ARG A 86 -18.61 19.80 9.28
C ARG A 86 -18.92 19.06 10.58
N VAL A 87 -20.13 19.28 11.10
CA VAL A 87 -20.65 18.62 12.31
C VAL A 87 -22.12 18.23 12.11
N GLY A 88 -22.55 17.13 12.72
CA GLY A 88 -23.91 16.63 12.63
C GLY A 88 -24.17 16.00 11.25
N THR A 89 -25.35 16.26 10.67
CA THR A 89 -25.76 15.67 9.38
C THR A 89 -24.78 15.89 8.23
N GLU A 90 -24.02 16.98 8.27
CA GLU A 90 -23.01 17.33 7.25
C GLU A 90 -21.71 16.51 7.36
N ALA A 91 -21.49 15.84 8.49
CA ALA A 91 -20.29 15.06 8.79
C ALA A 91 -20.54 13.56 8.85
N GLY A 92 -21.69 13.10 8.35
CA GLY A 92 -22.07 11.68 8.44
C GLY A 92 -22.23 11.23 9.89
N THR A 93 -21.47 10.20 10.29
CA THR A 93 -21.54 9.60 11.63
C THR A 93 -20.58 10.24 12.64
N GLY A 94 -19.82 11.27 12.27
CA GLY A 94 -18.78 11.86 13.12
C GLY A 94 -18.59 13.36 12.94
N GLU A 95 -17.33 13.80 13.02
CA GLU A 95 -16.90 15.16 12.73
C GLU A 95 -15.92 15.12 11.56
N THR A 96 -16.07 16.03 10.62
CA THR A 96 -15.22 16.07 9.43
C THR A 96 -14.61 17.45 9.30
N VAL A 97 -13.28 17.51 9.19
CA VAL A 97 -12.53 18.76 8.96
C VAL A 97 -11.74 18.62 7.67
N LEU A 98 -12.03 19.45 6.67
CA LEU A 98 -11.20 19.57 5.48
C LEU A 98 -10.18 20.66 5.75
N LEU A 99 -8.89 20.34 5.60
CA LEU A 99 -7.75 21.22 5.81
C LEU A 99 -7.09 21.44 4.46
N ARG A 100 -7.14 22.66 3.94
CA ARG A 100 -6.44 23.04 2.70
C ARG A 100 -5.17 23.77 3.05
N LEU A 101 -4.04 23.12 2.78
CA LEU A 101 -2.70 23.60 3.12
C LEU A 101 -2.05 24.20 1.88
N TYR A 102 -1.47 25.39 2.06
CA TYR A 102 -0.76 26.12 1.03
C TYR A 102 0.63 26.53 1.51
N GLY A 103 1.57 26.56 0.58
CA GLY A 103 2.94 26.98 0.82
C GLY A 103 3.64 26.13 1.88
N GLU A 104 4.50 26.75 2.68
CA GLU A 104 5.36 26.09 3.68
C GLU A 104 4.60 25.25 4.71
N VAL A 105 3.29 25.50 4.93
CA VAL A 105 2.48 24.69 5.85
C VAL A 105 2.33 23.25 5.37
N ILE A 106 2.44 23.00 4.05
CA ILE A 106 2.37 21.67 3.47
C ILE A 106 3.43 20.73 4.06
N ASP A 107 4.64 21.25 4.29
CA ASP A 107 5.78 20.51 4.84
C ASP A 107 5.70 20.35 6.38
N HIS A 108 4.70 21.01 7.00
CA HIS A 108 4.44 20.99 8.43
C HIS A 108 3.00 20.57 8.77
N ALA A 109 2.38 19.74 7.92
CA ALA A 109 1.01 19.30 8.06
C ALA A 109 0.71 18.61 9.42
N GLN A 110 1.68 17.87 9.96
CA GLN A 110 1.61 17.24 11.28
C GLN A 110 1.36 18.24 12.41
N SER A 111 1.93 19.44 12.32
CA SER A 111 1.74 20.51 13.32
C SER A 111 0.32 21.06 13.29
N VAL A 112 -0.35 21.01 12.13
CA VAL A 112 -1.75 21.39 11.98
C VAL A 112 -2.67 20.30 12.54
N VAL A 113 -2.35 19.03 12.24
CA VAL A 113 -3.17 17.85 12.56
C VAL A 113 -3.11 17.47 14.03
N LEU A 114 -1.91 17.47 14.64
CA LEU A 114 -1.67 17.03 16.02
C LEU A 114 -2.68 17.61 17.04
N PRO A 115 -2.94 18.93 17.11
CA PRO A 115 -3.90 19.49 18.06
C PRO A 115 -5.37 19.16 17.75
N LEU A 116 -5.68 18.62 16.57
CA LEU A 116 -7.04 18.25 16.14
C LEU A 116 -7.35 16.76 16.38
N LEU A 117 -6.35 15.97 16.76
CA LEU A 117 -6.52 14.55 17.08
C LEU A 117 -7.42 14.36 18.31
N LEU A 118 -8.08 13.21 18.36
CA LEU A 118 -8.73 12.77 19.59
C LEU A 118 -7.67 12.28 20.58
N PRO A 119 -7.68 12.75 21.85
CA PRO A 119 -6.59 12.49 22.81
C PRO A 119 -6.42 11.01 23.17
N ASP A 120 -7.51 10.24 23.21
CA ASP A 120 -7.50 8.85 23.69
C ASP A 120 -7.95 7.84 22.62
N ALA A 121 -7.95 8.25 21.34
CA ALA A 121 -8.36 7.39 20.24
C ALA A 121 -7.19 7.12 19.30
N PRO A 122 -7.09 5.90 18.72
CA PRO A 122 -6.09 5.60 17.72
C PRO A 122 -6.24 6.51 16.50
N VAL A 123 -5.12 6.77 15.84
CA VAL A 123 -4.94 7.57 14.66
C VAL A 123 -4.58 6.63 13.51
N VAL A 124 -5.39 6.72 12.46
CA VAL A 124 -5.15 6.03 11.20
C VAL A 124 -4.82 7.08 10.17
N VAL A 125 -3.69 6.96 9.48
CA VAL A 125 -3.36 7.81 8.33
C VAL A 125 -3.55 6.99 7.07
N TRP A 126 -4.29 7.54 6.12
CA TRP A 126 -4.51 6.96 4.80
C TRP A 126 -4.10 7.96 3.72
N TRP A 127 -3.16 7.55 2.86
CA TRP A 127 -2.85 8.28 1.64
C TRP A 127 -3.74 7.74 0.53
N ALA A 128 -4.70 8.56 0.09
CA ALA A 128 -5.61 8.17 -1.00
C ALA A 128 -4.87 8.09 -2.34
N VAL A 129 -3.84 8.93 -2.49
CA VAL A 129 -2.92 9.01 -3.62
C VAL A 129 -1.56 9.49 -3.12
N ASN A 130 -0.50 9.29 -3.91
CA ASN A 130 0.84 9.84 -3.64
C ASN A 130 1.36 9.46 -2.24
N ALA A 131 1.26 8.18 -1.89
CA ALA A 131 1.79 7.69 -0.63
C ALA A 131 3.32 7.86 -0.59
N PRO A 132 3.92 8.25 0.54
CA PRO A 132 5.37 8.26 0.69
C PRO A 132 5.92 6.84 0.64
N ALA A 133 7.12 6.66 0.08
CA ALA A 133 7.79 5.36 0.05
C ALA A 133 7.95 4.74 1.44
N ALA A 134 8.22 5.57 2.46
CA ALA A 134 8.32 5.18 3.86
C ALA A 134 7.22 5.85 4.72
N PRO A 135 5.99 5.29 4.80
CA PRO A 135 4.88 5.89 5.54
C PRO A 135 5.20 6.20 7.00
N ALA A 136 5.96 5.33 7.68
CA ALA A 136 6.34 5.55 9.07
C ALA A 136 7.30 6.74 9.29
N GLN A 137 8.02 7.17 8.25
CA GLN A 137 8.95 8.31 8.30
C GLN A 137 8.27 9.63 7.89
N ASP A 138 7.11 9.59 7.24
CA ASP A 138 6.33 10.79 6.95
C ASP A 138 5.85 11.43 8.26
N PRO A 139 5.93 12.76 8.43
CA PRO A 139 5.55 13.41 9.68
C PRO A 139 4.09 13.19 10.11
N LEU A 140 3.16 13.00 9.18
CA LEU A 140 1.78 12.60 9.51
C LEU A 140 1.71 11.12 9.86
N GLY A 141 2.42 10.28 9.12
CA GLY A 141 2.50 8.85 9.41
C GLY A 141 3.07 8.54 10.79
N ALA A 142 4.04 9.31 11.27
CA ALA A 142 4.61 9.21 12.62
C ALA A 142 3.59 9.43 13.75
N LEU A 143 2.45 10.07 13.47
CA LEU A 143 1.35 10.24 14.43
C LEU A 143 0.44 9.00 14.52
N ALA A 144 0.55 8.07 13.57
CA ALA A 144 -0.44 7.02 13.35
C ALA A 144 0.01 5.65 13.86
N GLN A 145 -0.92 4.92 14.47
CA GLN A 145 -0.75 3.50 14.77
C GLN A 145 -0.92 2.64 13.52
N ARG A 146 -1.85 3.03 12.63
CA ARG A 146 -2.13 2.37 11.34
C ARG A 146 -1.83 3.32 10.19
N ARG A 147 -1.06 2.86 9.20
CA ARG A 147 -0.67 3.63 8.01
C ARG A 147 -1.09 2.85 6.77
N VAL A 148 -2.04 3.41 6.03
CA VAL A 148 -2.71 2.76 4.91
C VAL A 148 -2.28 3.44 3.61
N THR A 149 -1.73 2.67 2.69
CA THR A 149 -1.38 3.09 1.32
C THR A 149 -2.27 2.37 0.30
N ASP A 150 -2.19 2.74 -0.98
CA ASP A 150 -2.79 1.95 -2.06
C ASP A 150 -1.85 1.90 -3.28
N ALA A 151 -1.06 0.82 -3.40
CA ALA A 151 -0.15 0.60 -4.53
C ALA A 151 -0.91 0.61 -5.86
N TYR A 152 -2.18 0.22 -5.85
CA TYR A 152 -3.00 0.16 -7.06
C TYR A 152 -3.25 1.54 -7.67
N ALA A 153 -3.19 2.60 -6.85
CA ALA A 153 -3.40 3.98 -7.29
C ALA A 153 -2.10 4.67 -7.77
N ASP A 154 -0.94 4.01 -7.64
CA ASP A 154 0.35 4.57 -8.00
C ASP A 154 0.69 4.32 -9.48
N GLU A 155 1.52 5.19 -10.08
CA GLU A 155 1.94 5.06 -11.48
C GLU A 155 2.80 3.82 -11.74
N GLN A 156 3.54 3.36 -10.72
CA GLN A 156 4.42 2.18 -10.80
C GLN A 156 4.16 1.21 -9.64
N PRO A 157 3.01 0.50 -9.63
CA PRO A 157 2.55 -0.26 -8.46
C PRO A 157 3.56 -1.31 -7.95
N ILE A 158 4.27 -1.96 -8.86
CA ILE A 158 5.24 -3.03 -8.53
C ILE A 158 6.51 -2.46 -7.91
N HIS A 159 6.95 -1.29 -8.39
CA HIS A 159 8.06 -0.56 -7.80
C HIS A 159 7.70 -0.10 -6.39
N GLU A 160 6.50 0.43 -6.20
CA GLU A 160 6.02 0.86 -4.87
C GLU A 160 5.90 -0.30 -3.89
N LEU A 161 5.44 -1.48 -4.32
CA LEU A 161 5.47 -2.67 -3.47
C LEU A 161 6.89 -3.04 -3.01
N SER A 162 7.86 -2.93 -3.91
CA SER A 162 9.26 -3.23 -3.59
C SER A 162 9.85 -2.21 -2.61
N ALA A 163 9.64 -0.91 -2.86
CA ALA A 163 10.06 0.16 -1.96
C ALA A 163 9.44 0.01 -0.56
N ARG A 164 8.15 -0.33 -0.48
CA ARG A 164 7.46 -0.57 0.79
C ARG A 164 7.99 -1.78 1.53
N ALA A 165 8.45 -2.81 0.84
CA ALA A 165 9.07 -3.97 1.47
C ALA A 165 10.38 -3.59 2.20
N GLU A 166 11.16 -2.69 1.63
CA GLU A 166 12.42 -2.19 2.21
C GLU A 166 12.20 -1.33 3.46
N THR A 167 11.12 -0.54 3.48
CA THR A 167 10.86 0.44 4.54
C THR A 167 9.76 0.02 5.52
N TYR A 168 9.26 -1.21 5.42
CA TYR A 168 8.12 -1.69 6.20
C TYR A 168 8.33 -1.55 7.71
N VAL A 169 7.34 -0.96 8.39
CA VAL A 169 7.25 -0.91 9.86
C VAL A 169 5.90 -1.50 10.31
N PRO A 170 5.84 -2.20 11.46
CA PRO A 170 4.58 -2.66 12.03
C PRO A 170 3.53 -1.53 12.12
N GLY A 171 2.33 -1.81 11.61
CA GLY A 171 1.25 -0.84 11.44
C GLY A 171 1.05 -0.36 9.99
N ASP A 172 2.03 -0.59 9.10
CA ASP A 172 1.87 -0.35 7.66
C ASP A 172 0.96 -1.41 7.02
N THR A 173 0.17 -0.98 6.04
CA THR A 173 -0.66 -1.84 5.19
C THR A 173 -0.90 -1.19 3.85
N ASP A 174 -1.32 -2.00 2.89
CA ASP A 174 -1.72 -1.55 1.58
C ASP A 174 -3.12 -2.05 1.21
N LEU A 175 -3.95 -1.19 0.62
CA LEU A 175 -5.29 -1.58 0.19
C LEU A 175 -5.29 -2.67 -0.90
N SER A 176 -4.19 -2.88 -1.62
CA SER A 176 -4.04 -4.03 -2.54
C SER A 176 -4.02 -5.36 -1.77
N TRP A 177 -3.46 -5.39 -0.56
CA TRP A 177 -3.50 -6.57 0.31
C TRP A 177 -4.90 -6.83 0.85
N THR A 178 -5.57 -5.76 1.26
CA THR A 178 -6.97 -5.81 1.66
C THR A 178 -7.80 -6.32 0.50
N ARG A 179 -7.60 -5.84 -0.72
CA ARG A 179 -8.38 -6.21 -1.91
C ARG A 179 -8.45 -7.71 -2.17
N ILE A 180 -7.42 -8.47 -1.76
CA ILE A 180 -7.36 -9.92 -1.92
C ILE A 180 -7.77 -10.72 -0.67
N THR A 181 -8.24 -10.10 0.41
CA THR A 181 -8.78 -10.83 1.58
C THR A 181 -9.81 -11.90 1.19
N PRO A 182 -10.81 -11.62 0.32
CA PRO A 182 -11.78 -12.64 -0.08
C PRO A 182 -11.16 -13.82 -0.85
N TRP A 183 -10.15 -13.53 -1.69
CA TRP A 183 -9.39 -14.55 -2.43
C TRP A 183 -8.61 -15.44 -1.48
N ARG A 184 -7.84 -14.84 -0.57
CA ARG A 184 -7.06 -15.55 0.45
C ARG A 184 -7.94 -16.44 1.32
N SER A 185 -9.07 -15.91 1.79
CA SER A 185 -10.04 -16.66 2.59
C SER A 185 -10.63 -17.86 1.84
N MET A 186 -10.99 -17.69 0.56
CA MET A 186 -11.56 -18.78 -0.22
C MET A 186 -10.54 -19.89 -0.54
N LEU A 187 -9.30 -19.50 -0.87
CA LEU A 187 -8.22 -20.46 -1.13
C LEU A 187 -7.84 -21.24 0.13
N ALA A 188 -7.75 -20.57 1.28
CA ALA A 188 -7.52 -21.24 2.56
C ALA A 188 -8.66 -22.22 2.90
N ALA A 189 -9.91 -21.78 2.75
CA ALA A 189 -11.07 -22.64 3.00
C ALA A 189 -11.14 -23.86 2.06
N ALA A 190 -10.72 -23.71 0.80
CA ALA A 190 -10.63 -24.82 -0.15
C ALA A 190 -9.60 -25.88 0.31
N LEU A 191 -8.43 -25.43 0.80
CA LEU A 191 -7.40 -26.33 1.33
C LEU A 191 -7.80 -26.98 2.66
N ASP A 192 -8.55 -26.28 3.51
CA ASP A 192 -9.08 -26.84 4.75
C ASP A 192 -10.11 -27.95 4.48
N GLN A 193 -10.91 -27.81 3.41
CA GLN A 193 -11.92 -28.80 3.02
C GLN A 193 -11.33 -30.02 2.30
N ALA A 194 -10.27 -29.83 1.53
CA ALA A 194 -9.56 -30.92 0.87
C ALA A 194 -8.07 -30.87 1.23
N PRO A 195 -7.69 -31.35 2.42
CA PRO A 195 -6.29 -31.42 2.82
C PRO A 195 -5.46 -32.19 1.79
N CYS A 196 -4.56 -31.48 1.13
CA CYS A 196 -3.73 -32.02 0.05
C CYS A 196 -2.36 -31.32 0.05
N THR A 197 -1.40 -31.92 -0.67
CA THR A 197 -0.10 -31.27 -0.90
C THR A 197 -0.17 -30.48 -2.19
N VAL A 198 -0.09 -29.15 -2.11
CA VAL A 198 0.06 -28.28 -3.27
C VAL A 198 1.49 -28.38 -3.79
N THR A 199 1.68 -28.47 -5.10
CA THR A 199 3.00 -28.60 -5.76
C THR A 199 3.41 -27.36 -6.53
N SER A 200 2.46 -26.56 -7.00
CA SER A 200 2.68 -25.27 -7.66
C SER A 200 1.39 -24.45 -7.67
N ALA A 201 1.51 -23.13 -7.85
CA ALA A 201 0.35 -22.28 -8.10
C ALA A 201 0.58 -21.32 -9.28
N GLU A 202 -0.51 -20.89 -9.90
CA GLU A 202 -0.55 -19.84 -10.92
C GLU A 202 -1.55 -18.77 -10.46
N VAL A 203 -1.14 -17.50 -10.50
CA VAL A 203 -1.99 -16.34 -10.24
C VAL A 203 -2.17 -15.57 -11.54
N THR A 204 -3.41 -15.39 -11.96
CA THR A 204 -3.77 -14.74 -13.23
C THR A 204 -4.51 -13.43 -12.99
N GLY A 205 -4.10 -12.35 -13.65
CA GLY A 205 -4.78 -11.06 -13.58
C GLY A 205 -4.18 -10.01 -14.53
N GLU A 206 -4.60 -8.77 -14.39
CA GLU A 206 -4.06 -7.63 -15.15
C GLU A 206 -2.55 -7.48 -14.95
N GLU A 207 -1.89 -7.00 -15.99
CA GLU A 207 -0.48 -6.62 -15.92
C GLU A 207 -0.26 -5.50 -14.88
N PHE A 208 0.88 -5.55 -14.17
CA PHE A 208 1.25 -4.58 -13.13
C PHE A 208 0.26 -4.46 -11.96
N ASN A 209 -0.60 -5.45 -11.72
CA ASN A 209 -1.55 -5.41 -10.62
C ASN A 209 -0.88 -5.84 -9.28
N PRO A 210 -0.74 -4.94 -8.29
CA PRO A 210 -0.08 -5.26 -7.03
C PRO A 210 -0.82 -6.30 -6.20
N SER A 211 -2.14 -6.44 -6.37
CA SER A 211 -2.93 -7.48 -5.71
C SER A 211 -2.56 -8.89 -6.22
N CYS A 212 -2.26 -9.03 -7.51
CA CYS A 212 -1.79 -10.29 -8.08
C CYS A 212 -0.43 -10.66 -7.50
N GLU A 213 0.49 -9.70 -7.42
CA GLU A 213 1.81 -9.93 -6.83
C GLU A 213 1.75 -10.33 -5.36
N LEU A 214 1.00 -9.58 -4.56
CA LEU A 214 0.84 -9.87 -3.14
C LEU A 214 0.20 -11.25 -2.90
N LEU A 215 -0.75 -11.65 -3.73
CA LEU A 215 -1.35 -12.98 -3.62
C LEU A 215 -0.37 -14.09 -4.00
N ALA A 216 0.40 -13.90 -5.07
CA ALA A 216 1.42 -14.84 -5.49
C ALA A 216 2.52 -14.98 -4.42
N MET A 217 3.01 -13.87 -3.87
CA MET A 217 4.01 -13.85 -2.79
C MET A 217 3.48 -14.54 -1.54
N TRP A 218 2.22 -14.32 -1.17
CA TRP A 218 1.59 -15.00 -0.04
C TRP A 218 1.48 -16.51 -0.25
N LEU A 219 1.04 -16.96 -1.43
CA LEU A 219 0.97 -18.39 -1.75
C LEU A 219 2.36 -19.04 -1.71
N ALA A 220 3.37 -18.39 -2.31
CA ALA A 220 4.73 -18.88 -2.32
C ALA A 220 5.31 -18.98 -0.90
N ASP A 221 5.12 -17.96 -0.07
CA ASP A 221 5.58 -17.93 1.33
C ASP A 221 4.87 -18.98 2.20
N ARG A 222 3.55 -19.18 2.04
CA ARG A 222 2.76 -20.05 2.91
C ARG A 222 2.82 -21.51 2.51
N LEU A 223 2.88 -21.81 1.22
CA LEU A 223 2.89 -23.18 0.70
C LEU A 223 4.31 -23.67 0.40
N ASN A 224 5.29 -22.77 0.30
CA ASN A 224 6.67 -23.07 -0.08
C ASN A 224 6.76 -23.82 -1.41
N VAL A 225 6.00 -23.35 -2.41
CA VAL A 225 5.94 -23.91 -3.77
C VAL A 225 6.25 -22.83 -4.80
N PRO A 226 6.72 -23.19 -6.02
CA PRO A 226 6.82 -22.24 -7.11
C PRO A 226 5.44 -21.66 -7.44
N VAL A 227 5.38 -20.34 -7.58
CA VAL A 227 4.18 -19.61 -8.03
C VAL A 227 4.51 -18.80 -9.28
N THR A 228 3.76 -19.02 -10.35
CA THR A 228 3.88 -18.29 -11.61
C THR A 228 2.81 -17.20 -11.72
N ARG A 229 3.10 -16.14 -12.47
CA ARG A 229 2.10 -15.14 -12.86
C ARG A 229 1.69 -15.34 -14.30
N LYS A 230 0.41 -15.06 -14.59
CA LYS A 230 -0.12 -15.03 -15.94
C LYS A 230 -0.92 -13.75 -16.15
N VAL A 231 -0.73 -13.13 -17.30
CA VAL A 231 -1.46 -11.91 -17.67
C VAL A 231 -2.81 -12.30 -18.29
N SER A 232 -3.84 -11.53 -17.95
CA SER A 232 -5.17 -11.59 -18.59
C SER A 232 -5.69 -10.17 -18.82
N ASP A 233 -6.72 -10.05 -19.66
CA ASP A 233 -7.37 -8.76 -19.97
C ASP A 233 -8.17 -8.16 -18.80
N GLY A 234 -8.18 -8.82 -17.63
CA GLY A 234 -8.86 -8.35 -16.43
C GLY A 234 -10.34 -8.76 -16.37
N PRO A 235 -11.12 -8.16 -15.44
CA PRO A 235 -10.75 -7.00 -14.61
C PRO A 235 -10.03 -7.39 -13.31
N GLY A 236 -8.84 -6.85 -13.09
CA GLY A 236 -8.02 -7.09 -11.90
C GLY A 236 -7.46 -8.50 -11.81
N LEU A 237 -7.55 -9.11 -10.63
CA LEU A 237 -7.26 -10.53 -10.42
C LEU A 237 -8.41 -11.39 -10.98
N THR A 238 -8.10 -12.33 -11.87
CA THR A 238 -9.09 -13.13 -12.60
C THR A 238 -9.07 -14.60 -12.22
N ALA A 239 -7.92 -15.20 -11.92
CA ALA A 239 -7.89 -16.60 -11.51
C ALA A 239 -6.73 -16.95 -10.58
N VAL A 240 -6.93 -18.00 -9.78
CA VAL A 240 -5.86 -18.72 -9.09
C VAL A 240 -6.04 -20.20 -9.34
N ARG A 241 -4.96 -20.87 -9.74
CA ARG A 241 -4.90 -22.31 -9.95
C ARG A 241 -3.80 -22.90 -9.10
N MET A 242 -4.13 -23.84 -8.23
CA MET A 242 -3.17 -24.60 -7.42
C MET A 242 -3.16 -26.05 -7.90
N GLU A 243 -2.01 -26.54 -8.34
CA GLU A 243 -1.83 -27.97 -8.63
C GLU A 243 -1.56 -28.71 -7.33
N SER A 244 -2.24 -29.84 -7.12
CA SER A 244 -2.12 -30.61 -5.88
C SER A 244 -2.07 -32.12 -6.14
N SER A 245 -1.69 -32.87 -5.10
CA SER A 245 -1.66 -34.33 -5.10
C SER A 245 -3.00 -35.01 -5.44
N ILE A 246 -4.12 -34.29 -5.34
CA ILE A 246 -5.46 -34.80 -5.63
C ILE A 246 -6.09 -34.18 -6.89
N GLY A 247 -5.33 -33.36 -7.64
CA GLY A 247 -5.81 -32.60 -8.79
C GLY A 247 -5.84 -31.10 -8.54
N ALA A 248 -6.19 -30.32 -9.58
CA ALA A 248 -6.16 -28.87 -9.49
C ALA A 248 -7.31 -28.30 -8.63
N ILE A 249 -6.99 -27.27 -7.87
CA ILE A 249 -7.95 -26.37 -7.20
C ILE A 249 -7.94 -25.07 -7.98
N VAL A 250 -9.08 -24.68 -8.55
CA VAL A 250 -9.19 -23.49 -9.40
C VAL A 250 -10.24 -22.55 -8.82
N LEU A 251 -9.87 -21.29 -8.61
CA LEU A 251 -10.80 -20.21 -8.32
C LEU A 251 -10.74 -19.22 -9.47
N ASP A 252 -11.79 -19.21 -10.30
CA ASP A 252 -11.85 -18.44 -11.55
C ASP A 252 -12.97 -17.39 -11.50
N ARG A 253 -12.65 -16.12 -11.74
CA ARG A 253 -13.56 -14.96 -11.70
C ARG A 253 -13.36 -14.11 -12.97
N PRO A 254 -13.93 -14.52 -14.11
CA PRO A 254 -13.68 -13.88 -15.40
C PRO A 254 -14.35 -12.51 -15.54
N ASP A 255 -15.46 -12.26 -14.84
CA ASP A 255 -16.31 -11.07 -15.02
C ASP A 255 -16.17 -10.02 -13.88
N GLY A 256 -15.29 -10.28 -12.91
CA GLY A 256 -15.09 -9.42 -11.75
C GLY A 256 -16.18 -9.50 -10.66
N SER A 257 -17.17 -10.39 -10.78
CA SER A 257 -18.31 -10.47 -9.88
C SER A 257 -18.45 -11.83 -9.19
N LEU A 258 -18.63 -12.91 -9.96
CA LEU A 258 -18.92 -14.25 -9.47
C LEU A 258 -17.75 -15.14 -9.84
N ALA A 259 -17.17 -15.79 -8.83
CA ALA A 259 -16.12 -16.77 -9.04
C ALA A 259 -16.69 -18.19 -9.03
N THR A 260 -16.03 -19.08 -9.77
CA THR A 260 -16.27 -20.52 -9.73
C THR A 260 -15.10 -21.17 -9.01
N LEU A 261 -15.38 -21.87 -7.92
CA LEU A 261 -14.42 -22.75 -7.23
C LEU A 261 -14.62 -24.18 -7.72
N SER A 262 -13.62 -24.69 -8.43
CA SER A 262 -13.56 -26.05 -8.97
C SER A 262 -12.50 -26.86 -8.25
N MET A 263 -12.88 -28.06 -7.79
CA MET A 263 -11.99 -28.99 -7.09
C MET A 263 -12.25 -30.40 -7.59
N HIS A 264 -11.18 -31.19 -7.74
CA HIS A 264 -11.32 -32.56 -8.23
C HIS A 264 -12.26 -33.40 -7.36
N GLY A 265 -13.20 -34.10 -7.99
CA GLY A 265 -14.18 -34.96 -7.31
C GLY A 265 -15.29 -34.21 -6.56
N GLN A 266 -15.36 -32.87 -6.66
CA GLN A 266 -16.41 -32.06 -6.07
C GLN A 266 -17.17 -31.28 -7.14
N PRO A 267 -18.46 -30.98 -6.95
CA PRO A 267 -19.18 -30.09 -7.85
C PRO A 267 -18.63 -28.67 -7.77
N ASP A 268 -18.66 -27.97 -8.91
CA ASP A 268 -18.29 -26.56 -8.97
C ASP A 268 -19.19 -25.71 -8.08
N ARG A 269 -18.60 -24.72 -7.42
CA ARG A 269 -19.30 -23.83 -6.49
C ARG A 269 -19.19 -22.39 -6.93
N ALA A 270 -20.33 -21.72 -7.02
CA ALA A 270 -20.38 -20.28 -7.20
C ALA A 270 -20.02 -19.57 -5.89
N VAL A 271 -19.08 -18.63 -5.97
CA VAL A 271 -18.57 -17.83 -4.85
C VAL A 271 -18.74 -16.36 -5.18
N ALA A 272 -19.43 -15.61 -4.32
CA ALA A 272 -19.53 -14.17 -4.45
C ALA A 272 -18.14 -13.55 -4.16
N LEU A 273 -17.47 -13.11 -5.22
CA LEU A 273 -16.11 -12.59 -5.15
C LEU A 273 -16.05 -11.24 -5.86
N LYS A 274 -17.03 -10.37 -5.60
CA LYS A 274 -17.11 -9.06 -6.25
C LYS A 274 -15.87 -8.21 -5.98
N ARG A 275 -15.49 -7.39 -6.96
CA ARG A 275 -14.55 -6.28 -6.71
C ARG A 275 -15.12 -5.36 -5.63
N ARG A 276 -14.27 -4.92 -4.72
CA ARG A 276 -14.64 -4.11 -3.56
C ARG A 276 -14.24 -2.66 -3.78
N GLU A 277 -15.16 -1.76 -3.43
CA GLU A 277 -14.93 -0.32 -3.47
C GLU A 277 -13.98 0.11 -2.34
N THR A 278 -13.32 1.27 -2.50
CA THR A 278 -12.38 1.81 -1.51
C THR A 278 -12.98 1.95 -0.11
N ALA A 279 -14.28 2.27 -0.03
CA ALA A 279 -15.00 2.33 1.25
C ALA A 279 -15.02 0.98 1.99
N GLU A 280 -15.26 -0.12 1.28
CA GLU A 280 -15.29 -1.47 1.86
C GLU A 280 -13.91 -1.91 2.34
N LEU A 281 -12.87 -1.55 1.60
CA LEU A 281 -11.48 -1.86 1.97
C LEU A 281 -11.05 -1.04 3.18
N LEU A 282 -11.33 0.26 3.17
CA LEU A 282 -11.00 1.14 4.28
C LEU A 282 -11.74 0.70 5.54
N ALA A 283 -13.03 0.36 5.45
CA ALA A 283 -13.76 -0.21 6.58
C ALA A 283 -13.09 -1.47 7.13
N GLU A 284 -12.62 -2.38 6.28
CA GLU A 284 -11.88 -3.57 6.72
C GLU A 284 -10.59 -3.21 7.47
N GLU A 285 -9.80 -2.27 6.97
CA GLU A 285 -8.56 -1.81 7.63
C GLU A 285 -8.81 -1.10 8.98
N LEU A 286 -10.00 -0.51 9.16
CA LEU A 286 -10.40 0.13 10.42
C LEU A 286 -10.92 -0.85 11.48
N ARG A 287 -11.25 -2.11 11.11
CA ARG A 287 -11.72 -3.13 12.07
C ARG A 287 -10.63 -3.64 12.98
N ARG A 288 -9.39 -3.72 12.48
CA ARG A 288 -8.25 -4.23 13.23
C ARG A 288 -7.01 -3.39 12.95
N LEU A 289 -6.52 -2.74 14.00
CA LEU A 289 -5.39 -1.81 13.91
C LEU A 289 -4.05 -2.44 14.30
N ASP A 290 -4.06 -3.71 14.76
CA ASP A 290 -2.82 -4.45 15.04
C ASP A 290 -1.99 -4.63 13.76
N PRO A 291 -0.66 -4.76 13.88
CA PRO A 291 0.17 -5.14 12.75
C PRO A 291 -0.30 -6.45 12.09
N ASP A 292 -0.40 -6.44 10.77
CA ASP A 292 -0.65 -7.65 9.97
C ASP A 292 0.69 -8.33 9.63
N GLU A 293 1.04 -9.35 10.42
CA GLU A 293 2.27 -10.13 10.21
C GLU A 293 2.25 -10.94 8.92
N ILE A 294 1.06 -11.33 8.41
CA ILE A 294 0.93 -12.09 7.17
C ILE A 294 1.18 -11.17 5.98
N TYR A 295 0.67 -9.94 6.02
CA TYR A 295 1.03 -8.90 5.06
C TYR A 295 2.54 -8.64 5.08
N ALA A 296 3.12 -8.43 6.25
CA ALA A 296 4.55 -8.16 6.39
C ALA A 296 5.41 -9.26 5.77
N ARG A 297 5.04 -10.52 6.00
CA ARG A 297 5.72 -11.69 5.41
C ARG A 297 5.56 -11.76 3.89
N ALA A 298 4.33 -11.61 3.39
CA ALA A 298 4.07 -11.64 1.96
C ALA A 298 4.82 -10.51 1.23
N LEU A 299 4.81 -9.30 1.79
CA LEU A 299 5.54 -8.15 1.26
C LEU A 299 7.07 -8.40 1.24
N LYS A 300 7.63 -8.93 2.33
CA LYS A 300 9.07 -9.26 2.46
C LYS A 300 9.51 -10.52 1.70
N PHE A 301 8.58 -11.31 1.18
CA PHE A 301 8.91 -12.38 0.25
C PHE A 301 9.60 -11.81 -0.99
N GLY A 302 9.12 -10.66 -1.47
CA GLY A 302 9.72 -9.91 -2.58
C GLY A 302 9.30 -10.44 -3.95
N VAL A 303 8.96 -9.51 -4.84
CA VAL A 303 8.47 -9.78 -6.21
C VAL A 303 9.50 -10.58 -7.01
N ASP A 304 10.80 -10.37 -6.77
CA ASP A 304 11.89 -11.01 -7.52
C ASP A 304 12.02 -12.52 -7.25
N ARG A 305 11.51 -13.02 -6.12
CA ARG A 305 11.60 -14.45 -5.77
C ARG A 305 10.53 -15.30 -6.43
N LEU A 306 9.49 -14.68 -6.99
CA LEU A 306 8.41 -15.40 -7.65
C LEU A 306 8.88 -16.01 -8.98
N GLY A 307 8.42 -17.23 -9.28
CA GLY A 307 8.89 -18.03 -10.42
C GLY A 307 10.11 -18.91 -10.14
N HIS A 308 10.87 -18.64 -9.08
CA HIS A 308 11.94 -19.51 -8.60
C HIS A 308 11.39 -20.37 -7.44
N GLY A 309 11.38 -21.71 -7.58
CA GLY A 309 11.15 -22.57 -6.42
C GLY A 309 12.23 -22.28 -5.37
N ASN A 310 11.89 -22.20 -4.08
CA ASN A 310 12.78 -21.90 -2.95
C ASN A 310 13.90 -22.96 -2.77
N GLY A 311 14.77 -23.13 -3.75
CA GLY A 311 15.91 -24.06 -3.75
C GLY A 311 17.27 -23.37 -3.61
N GLU A 312 17.36 -22.04 -3.78
CA GLU A 312 18.63 -21.32 -3.69
C GLU A 312 18.45 -20.05 -2.84
N GLN A 313 18.71 -20.18 -1.54
CA GLN A 313 19.17 -19.03 -0.76
C GLN A 313 20.56 -18.63 -1.28
N PRO A 314 20.85 -17.34 -1.52
CA PRO A 314 22.22 -16.93 -1.78
C PRO A 314 23.03 -17.15 -0.51
N ALA A 315 24.02 -18.05 -0.60
CA ALA A 315 25.00 -18.23 0.47
C ALA A 315 25.74 -16.91 0.70
N ASP A 316 25.71 -16.44 1.94
CA ASP A 316 26.47 -15.29 2.41
C ASP A 316 27.95 -15.41 2.01
N GLY A 317 28.48 -14.28 1.55
CA GLY A 317 29.76 -14.18 0.87
C GLY A 317 30.93 -14.81 1.62
N GLN A 318 31.54 -15.81 0.99
CA GLN A 318 32.88 -16.27 1.33
C GLN A 318 33.88 -15.65 0.36
N GLN A 319 34.62 -14.68 0.89
CA GLN A 319 35.72 -13.98 0.24
C GLN A 319 36.85 -14.99 -0.06
N PRO A 320 37.41 -15.05 -1.29
CA PRO A 320 38.55 -15.94 -1.53
C PRO A 320 39.80 -15.33 -0.91
N ALA A 321 40.41 -16.10 -0.01
CA ALA A 321 41.73 -15.83 0.54
C ALA A 321 42.79 -15.80 -0.57
N ALA A 322 43.71 -14.85 -0.45
CA ALA A 322 44.85 -14.67 -1.34
C ALA A 322 45.77 -15.91 -1.33
N GLY A 323 45.92 -16.53 -2.49
CA GLY A 323 46.88 -17.61 -2.74
C GLY A 323 48.26 -17.08 -3.13
N GLU A 324 49.24 -17.47 -2.32
CA GLU A 324 50.70 -17.38 -2.50
C GLU A 324 51.20 -17.58 -3.94
N LYS A 325 52.14 -16.72 -4.36
CA LYS A 325 53.00 -16.93 -5.53
C LYS A 325 54.44 -17.25 -5.10
N ALA A 326 54.90 -18.43 -5.51
CA ALA A 326 56.30 -18.84 -5.71
C ALA A 326 56.23 -20.07 -6.64
N ALA A 327 57.12 -20.38 -7.58
CA ALA A 327 58.37 -19.85 -8.11
C ALA A 327 58.44 -20.45 -9.55
N ASP A 328 58.83 -19.68 -10.56
CA ASP A 328 60.17 -19.68 -11.17
C ASP A 328 60.40 -20.79 -12.20
N GLY A 329 60.95 -20.40 -13.35
CA GLY A 329 60.99 -21.21 -14.57
C GLY A 329 61.46 -20.39 -15.77
N SER A 330 62.75 -20.05 -15.72
CA SER A 330 63.60 -19.42 -16.74
C SER A 330 63.55 -20.07 -18.13
N ASP A 331 63.53 -19.27 -19.22
CA ASP A 331 64.70 -19.09 -20.09
C ASP A 331 64.52 -17.94 -21.12
N PRO A 332 65.59 -17.21 -21.53
CA PRO A 332 65.50 -15.99 -22.34
C PRO A 332 66.08 -16.13 -23.75
N ALA A 333 65.53 -15.41 -24.75
CA ALA A 333 66.28 -15.06 -25.97
C ALA A 333 65.71 -13.87 -26.78
N ARG A 334 66.41 -12.74 -26.64
CA ARG A 334 66.87 -11.76 -27.66
C ARG A 334 65.89 -10.74 -28.34
N PRO A 335 66.28 -9.44 -28.43
CA PRO A 335 65.46 -8.35 -28.99
C PRO A 335 65.93 -7.81 -30.36
N ALA A 336 65.01 -7.21 -31.12
CA ALA A 336 65.22 -6.21 -32.19
C ALA A 336 63.82 -5.78 -32.71
N ALA A 337 63.49 -4.57 -33.15
CA ALA A 337 64.16 -3.29 -33.30
C ALA A 337 63.09 -2.19 -33.49
N LYS A 338 63.45 -0.94 -33.18
CA LYS A 338 62.69 0.28 -33.47
C LYS A 338 62.48 0.50 -34.97
N LYS A 339 61.33 1.08 -35.36
CA LYS A 339 61.28 2.15 -36.38
C LYS A 339 60.05 3.04 -36.21
N ALA A 340 60.30 4.34 -36.32
CA ALA A 340 59.36 5.45 -36.22
C ALA A 340 58.94 5.93 -37.62
N ALA A 341 57.72 6.48 -37.75
CA ALA A 341 57.32 7.60 -38.61
C ALA A 341 55.80 7.85 -38.38
N LYS A 342 55.32 8.94 -37.77
CA LYS A 342 55.19 10.36 -38.20
C LYS A 342 54.19 10.59 -39.36
N LYS A 343 53.31 11.59 -39.12
CA LYS A 343 52.42 12.36 -40.02
C LYS A 343 51.11 11.68 -40.48
N ALA A 344 49.98 12.37 -40.66
CA ALA A 344 49.64 13.80 -40.54
C ALA A 344 48.11 13.96 -40.38
N ALA A 345 47.72 15.09 -39.80
CA ALA A 345 46.36 15.63 -39.76
C ALA A 345 45.96 16.30 -41.08
N ALA A 346 44.65 16.29 -41.37
CA ALA A 346 43.86 17.29 -42.10
C ALA A 346 42.43 16.71 -42.15
N LYS A 347 41.33 17.43 -41.91
CA LYS A 347 41.06 18.82 -41.59
C LYS A 347 39.65 18.87 -41.02
#